data_AF-A0A0B2UQZ8-F1
#
_entry.id   AF-A0A0B2UQZ8-F1
#
_cell.length_a   1.000
_cell.length_b   1.000
_cell.length_c   1.000
_cell.angle_alpha   90.00
_cell.angle_beta   90.00
_cell.angle_gamma   90.00
#
_symmetry.space_group_name_H-M   'P 1'
#
loop_
_entity.id
_entity.type
_entity.pdbx_description
1 polymer ?
#
loop_
_entity_poly.entity_id
_entity_poly.type
_entity_poly.pdbx_seq_one_letter_code
_entity_poly.pdbx_strand_id
1 'polypeptide(L)'
;MYDFMSITTPLTPIIERGIALHKLIRLLTYGLGGEAWLNFMDISSNSGNEFGHPEWLDFPRQGNNESFHYCRRQWNLADDDLLRYKFLNRWDKAMNTVEEKHHWLSRGPVSLT
;
A
#
# COMPACT_ATOMS: atom_id res chain seq x y z
N MET A 1 0.96 12.15 -8.40
CA MET A 1 0.97 10.68 -8.56
C MET A 1 0.82 10.25 -10.02
N TYR A 2 0.17 11.05 -10.86
CA TYR A 2 -0.12 10.67 -12.26
C TYR A 2 1.10 10.80 -13.21
N ASP A 3 1.97 11.81 -13.06
CA ASP A 3 3.03 12.07 -14.06
C ASP A 3 4.41 11.48 -13.70
N PHE A 4 4.68 11.30 -12.41
CA PHE A 4 6.03 10.98 -11.89
C PHE A 4 6.10 9.61 -11.21
N MET A 5 5.17 8.71 -11.51
CA MET A 5 5.22 7.32 -11.01
C MET A 5 5.86 6.34 -11.99
N SER A 6 6.24 6.78 -13.20
CA SER A 6 7.08 5.98 -14.10
C SER A 6 8.55 6.02 -13.65
N ILE A 7 9.27 4.91 -13.81
CA ILE A 7 10.72 4.87 -13.61
C ILE A 7 11.48 5.68 -14.65
N THR A 8 10.88 5.91 -15.83
CA THR A 8 11.49 6.66 -16.94
C THR A 8 11.42 8.17 -16.75
N THR A 9 10.53 8.66 -15.90
CA THR A 9 10.45 10.08 -15.55
C THR A 9 11.35 10.40 -14.35
N PRO A 10 11.88 11.62 -14.22
CA PRO A 10 12.76 11.96 -13.10
C PRO A 10 12.07 11.73 -11.75
N LEU A 11 12.80 11.19 -10.78
CA LEU A 11 12.32 11.05 -9.41
C LEU A 11 12.32 12.42 -8.76
N THR A 12 11.15 13.03 -8.59
CA THR A 12 11.03 14.32 -7.93
C THR A 12 11.12 14.16 -6.41
N PRO A 13 11.64 15.14 -5.67
CA PRO A 13 11.69 15.11 -4.20
C PRO A 13 10.31 14.90 -3.56
N ILE A 14 9.24 15.32 -4.23
CA ILE A 14 7.85 15.13 -3.77
C ILE A 14 7.46 13.65 -3.81
N ILE A 15 7.75 12.96 -4.92
CA ILE A 15 7.43 11.53 -5.07
C ILE A 15 8.32 10.68 -4.17
N GLU A 16 9.61 11.00 -4.11
CA GLU A 16 10.55 10.32 -3.21
C GLU A 16 10.08 10.39 -1.76
N ARG A 17 9.72 11.60 -1.30
CA ARG A 17 9.15 11.80 0.05
C ARG A 17 7.85 11.04 0.23
N GLY A 18 6.95 11.08 -0.75
CA GLY A 18 5.66 10.37 -0.69
C GLY A 18 5.84 8.86 -0.52
N ILE A 19 6.73 8.25 -1.30
CA ILE A 19 7.04 6.82 -1.23
C ILE A 19 7.68 6.47 0.12
N ALA A 20 8.64 7.28 0.60
CA ALA A 20 9.30 7.05 1.87
C ALA A 20 8.33 7.14 3.05
N LEU A 21 7.51 8.19 3.11
CA LEU A 21 6.52 8.38 4.16
C LEU A 21 5.47 7.27 4.16
N HIS A 22 5.00 6.85 2.98
CA HIS A 22 4.03 5.76 2.87
C HIS A 22 4.55 4.45 3.48
N LYS A 23 5.83 4.13 3.27
CA LYS A 23 6.47 2.94 3.88
C LYS A 23 6.62 3.09 5.39
N LEU A 24 7.05 4.26 5.86
CA LEU A 24 7.27 4.52 7.29
C LEU A 24 5.96 4.51 8.09
N ILE A 25 4.91 5.17 7.59
CA ILE A 25 3.60 5.18 8.26
C ILE A 25 3.08 3.76 8.44
N ARG A 26 3.15 2.94 7.38
CA ARG A 26 2.73 1.53 7.45
C ARG A 26 3.57 0.73 8.44
N LEU A 27 4.89 0.86 8.41
CA LEU A 27 5.76 0.14 9.34
C LEU A 27 5.51 0.54 10.80
N LEU A 28 5.33 1.83 11.09
CA LEU A 28 5.05 2.31 12.44
C LEU A 28 3.71 1.79 12.95
N THR A 29 2.65 1.88 12.14
CA THR A 29 1.34 1.33 12.50
C THR A 29 1.39 -0.19 12.62
N TYR A 30 2.19 -0.87 11.79
CA TYR A 30 2.35 -2.33 11.84
C TYR A 30 3.10 -2.81 13.07
N GLY A 31 4.18 -2.11 13.47
CA GLY A 31 5.00 -2.52 14.61
C GLY A 31 4.48 -2.04 15.97
N LEU A 32 3.77 -0.92 16.02
CA LEU A 32 3.37 -0.26 17.27
C LEU A 32 1.85 -0.06 17.41
N GLY A 33 1.06 -0.39 16.39
CA GLY A 33 -0.38 -0.11 16.38
C GLY A 33 -1.25 -1.12 17.15
N GLY A 34 -0.74 -2.33 17.40
CA GLY A 34 -1.47 -3.36 18.15
C GLY A 34 -1.01 -4.79 17.84
N GLU A 35 -1.86 -5.75 18.20
CA GLU A 35 -1.58 -7.19 18.12
C GLU A 35 -1.93 -7.82 16.76
N ALA A 36 -2.51 -7.03 15.86
CA ALA A 36 -2.93 -7.47 14.55
C ALA A 36 -2.81 -6.34 13.53
N TRP A 37 -2.62 -6.73 12.28
CA TRP A 37 -2.58 -5.83 11.15
C TRP A 37 -3.71 -6.15 10.19
N LEU A 38 -4.41 -5.10 9.78
CA LEU A 38 -5.41 -5.20 8.74
C LEU A 38 -5.07 -4.16 7.68
N ASN A 39 -4.95 -4.64 6.45
CA ASN A 39 -4.89 -3.79 5.28
C ASN A 39 -6.16 -4.03 4.44
N PHE A 40 -6.74 -2.98 3.86
CA PHE A 40 -8.07 -3.07 3.26
C PHE A 40 -8.04 -3.68 1.85
N MET A 41 -8.63 -4.88 1.73
CA MET A 41 -8.93 -5.71 0.54
C MET A 41 -7.80 -6.58 -0.07
N ASP A 42 -8.02 -7.91 -0.01
CA ASP A 42 -7.59 -8.92 -0.99
C ASP A 42 -8.67 -10.02 -1.13
N ILE A 43 -9.15 -10.27 -2.36
CA ILE A 43 -9.56 -11.60 -2.81
C ILE A 43 -8.80 -11.79 -4.13
N SER A 44 -7.79 -12.65 -4.10
CA SER A 44 -6.78 -12.96 -5.13
C SER A 44 -5.37 -12.42 -4.88
N SER A 45 -4.66 -12.99 -3.90
CA SER A 45 -3.22 -13.35 -3.87
C SER A 45 -2.15 -12.32 -4.29
N ASN A 46 -2.50 -11.11 -4.69
CA ASN A 46 -1.63 -10.08 -5.27
C ASN A 46 -2.21 -8.67 -5.02
N SER A 47 -2.40 -8.36 -3.73
CA SER A 47 -2.04 -7.05 -3.18
C SER A 47 -2.99 -5.88 -3.46
N GLY A 48 -4.20 -5.90 -2.88
CA GLY A 48 -5.08 -4.74 -2.82
C GLY A 48 -4.67 -3.82 -1.66
N ASN A 49 -4.57 -2.52 -1.94
CA ASN A 49 -4.05 -1.42 -1.11
C ASN A 49 -2.54 -1.38 -0.80
N GLU A 50 -1.78 -2.44 -1.08
CA GLU A 50 -0.36 -2.50 -0.72
C GLU A 50 0.53 -1.59 -1.58
N PHE A 51 0.04 -1.17 -2.74
CA PHE A 51 0.82 -0.42 -3.72
C PHE A 51 0.44 1.05 -3.84
N GLY A 52 -0.44 1.61 -3.00
CA GLY A 52 -0.83 3.04 -3.09
C GLY A 52 -1.56 3.35 -4.40
N HIS A 53 -2.64 2.61 -4.66
CA HIS A 53 -3.43 2.74 -5.89
C HIS A 53 -3.92 4.18 -6.10
N PRO A 54 -3.76 4.73 -7.31
CA PRO A 54 -4.23 6.07 -7.63
C PRO A 54 -5.74 6.15 -7.67
N GLU A 55 -6.24 7.35 -7.40
CA GLU A 55 -7.67 7.69 -7.31
C GLU A 55 -8.33 7.19 -6.01
N TRP A 56 -9.66 7.18 -5.99
CA TRP A 56 -10.49 6.78 -4.86
C TRP A 56 -11.53 5.76 -5.33
N LEU A 57 -12.00 4.90 -4.42
CA LEU A 57 -13.10 3.99 -4.69
C LEU A 57 -14.42 4.75 -4.58
N ASP A 58 -15.20 4.79 -5.66
CA ASP A 58 -16.56 5.34 -5.66
C ASP A 58 -17.51 4.34 -6.31
N PHE A 59 -18.63 4.05 -5.64
CA PHE A 59 -19.67 3.16 -6.16
C PHE A 59 -20.65 3.96 -7.04
N PRO A 60 -21.28 3.32 -8.04
CA PRO A 60 -22.29 3.97 -8.86
C PRO A 60 -23.43 4.49 -7.96
N ARG A 61 -23.69 5.79 -8.06
CA ARG A 61 -24.75 6.50 -7.33
C ARG A 61 -25.27 7.65 -8.18
N GLN A 62 -26.46 8.15 -7.88
CA GLN A 62 -27.04 9.28 -8.61
C GLN A 62 -26.11 10.50 -8.67
N GLY A 63 -25.37 10.77 -7.60
CA GLY A 63 -24.40 11.86 -7.53
C GLY A 63 -23.13 11.69 -8.38
N ASN A 64 -22.95 10.54 -9.06
CA ASN A 64 -21.88 10.32 -10.05
C ASN A 64 -22.43 9.78 -11.38
N ASN A 65 -23.73 9.97 -11.66
CA ASN A 65 -24.41 9.46 -12.85
C ASN A 65 -24.22 7.95 -13.04
N GLU A 66 -24.33 7.19 -11.95
CA GLU A 66 -24.23 5.73 -11.97
C GLU A 66 -22.90 5.25 -12.58
N SER A 67 -21.83 6.04 -12.40
CA SER A 67 -20.52 5.78 -13.01
C SER A 67 -19.81 4.62 -12.32
N PHE A 68 -19.37 3.67 -13.14
CA PHE A 68 -18.54 2.53 -12.73
C PHE A 68 -17.04 2.81 -12.88
N HIS A 69 -16.65 4.02 -13.32
CA HIS A 69 -15.26 4.33 -13.68
C HIS A 69 -14.27 4.11 -12.51
N TYR A 70 -14.70 4.45 -11.30
CA TYR A 70 -13.92 4.33 -10.06
C TYR A 70 -14.26 3.07 -9.26
N CYS A 71 -15.28 2.30 -9.68
CA CYS A 71 -15.68 1.03 -9.05
C CYS A 71 -14.88 -0.15 -9.62
N ARG A 72 -13.55 0.01 -9.74
CA ARG A 72 -12.64 -1.01 -10.31
C ARG A 72 -11.27 -0.96 -9.64
N ARG A 73 -10.55 -2.08 -9.71
CA ARG A 73 -9.16 -2.15 -9.27
C ARG A 73 -8.21 -2.26 -10.47
N GLN A 74 -7.15 -1.46 -10.48
CA GLN A 74 -6.15 -1.49 -11.53
C GLN A 74 -4.93 -2.31 -11.07
N TRP A 75 -5.05 -3.63 -11.11
CA TRP A 75 -3.99 -4.57 -10.70
C TRP A 75 -2.71 -4.42 -11.51
N ASN A 76 -2.87 -4.11 -12.81
CA ASN A 76 -1.79 -3.91 -13.77
C ASN A 76 -0.74 -2.88 -13.30
N LEU A 77 -1.12 -1.91 -12.46
CA LEU A 77 -0.21 -0.87 -11.95
C LEU A 77 0.87 -1.42 -11.02
N ALA A 78 0.57 -2.48 -10.27
CA ALA A 78 1.52 -3.12 -9.36
C ALA A 78 2.49 -4.06 -10.09
N ASP A 79 2.02 -4.67 -11.18
CA ASP A 79 2.78 -5.63 -12.00
C ASP A 79 3.65 -4.95 -13.07
N ASP A 80 3.33 -3.70 -13.44
CA ASP A 80 4.10 -2.96 -14.44
C ASP A 80 5.51 -2.59 -13.91
N ASP A 81 6.52 -3.19 -14.53
CA ASP A 81 7.92 -2.94 -14.21
C ASP A 81 8.39 -1.51 -14.52
N LEU A 82 7.67 -0.78 -15.37
CA LEU A 82 7.96 0.61 -15.66
C LEU A 82 7.38 1.56 -14.60
N LEU A 83 6.59 1.06 -13.65
CA LEU A 83 5.98 1.88 -12.61
C LEU A 83 6.64 1.69 -11.23
N ARG A 84 6.58 2.75 -10.43
CA ARG A 84 7.15 2.81 -9.08
C ARG A 84 6.26 2.15 -8.01
N TYR A 85 5.03 1.79 -8.35
CA TYR A 85 4.09 1.10 -7.46
C TYR A 85 4.64 -0.26 -6.97
N LYS A 86 5.44 -0.94 -7.81
CA LYS A 86 6.13 -2.18 -7.45
C LYS A 86 7.03 -2.05 -6.22
N PHE A 87 7.59 -0.86 -5.95
CA PHE A 87 8.44 -0.64 -4.77
C PHE A 87 7.65 -0.61 -3.47
N LEU A 88 6.39 -0.17 -3.51
CA LEU A 88 5.49 -0.20 -2.37
C LEU A 88 5.00 -1.62 -2.12
N ASN A 89 4.65 -2.35 -3.19
CA ASN A 89 4.25 -3.76 -3.10
C ASN A 89 5.37 -4.64 -2.52
N ARG A 90 6.60 -4.52 -3.05
CA ARG A 90 7.76 -5.28 -2.54
C ARG A 90 8.09 -4.96 -1.07
N TRP A 91 7.91 -3.71 -0.66
CA TRP A 91 8.12 -3.32 0.75
C TRP A 91 7.11 -4.00 1.66
N ASP A 92 5.85 -4.04 1.26
CA ASP A 92 4.80 -4.64 2.09
C ASP A 92 4.95 -6.16 2.21
N LYS A 93 5.27 -6.83 1.10
CA LYS A 93 5.62 -8.25 1.12
C LYS A 93 6.80 -8.53 2.06
N ALA A 94 7.84 -7.69 2.01
CA ALA A 94 8.98 -7.83 2.91
C ALA A 94 8.57 -7.61 4.37
N MET A 95 7.73 -6.61 4.65
CA MET A 95 7.23 -6.31 5.99
C MET A 95 6.48 -7.50 6.59
N ASN A 96 5.54 -8.10 5.85
CA ASN A 96 4.82 -9.30 6.27
C ASN A 96 5.75 -10.53 6.42
N THR A 97 6.73 -10.69 5.52
CA THR A 97 7.70 -11.81 5.62
C THR A 97 8.55 -11.72 6.89
N VAL A 98 8.94 -10.51 7.28
CA VAL A 98 9.72 -10.30 8.50
C VAL A 98 8.85 -10.53 9.73
N GLU A 99 7.58 -10.12 9.71
CA GLU A 99 6.65 -10.42 10.80
C GLU A 99 6.40 -11.93 10.93
N GLU A 100 6.18 -12.67 9.84
CA GLU A 100 6.05 -14.13 9.85
C GLU A 100 7.28 -14.82 10.46
N LYS A 101 8.47 -14.21 10.32
CA LYS A 101 9.70 -14.77 10.89
C LYS A 101 9.89 -14.43 12.37
N HIS A 102 9.51 -13.22 12.79
CA HIS A 102 9.83 -12.69 14.12
C HIS A 102 8.64 -12.68 15.07
N HIS A 103 7.42 -12.79 14.54
CA HIS A 103 6.13 -12.76 15.21
C HIS A 103 6.04 -11.63 16.24
N TRP A 104 6.41 -10.40 15.85
CA TRP A 104 6.38 -9.28 16.81
C TRP A 104 4.97 -8.85 17.19
N LEU A 105 3.98 -9.08 16.33
CA LEU A 105 2.58 -8.72 16.60
C LEU A 105 2.00 -9.52 17.78
N SER A 106 2.42 -10.78 17.93
CA SER A 106 1.94 -11.67 18.99
C SER A 106 2.75 -11.60 20.29
N ARG A 107 3.85 -10.83 20.32
CA ARG A 107 4.76 -10.78 21.48
C ARG A 107 4.29 -9.86 22.61
N GLY A 108 3.20 -9.12 22.42
CA GLY A 108 2.69 -8.15 23.39
C GLY A 108 3.67 -6.98 23.64
N PRO A 109 3.22 -5.93 24.34
CA PRO A 109 4.09 -4.82 24.70
C PRO A 109 5.17 -5.26 25.70
N VAL A 110 6.39 -4.74 25.52
CA VAL A 110 7.49 -4.96 26.47
C VAL A 110 7.10 -4.40 27.83
N SER A 111 7.05 -5.27 28.83
CA SER A 111 6.91 -4.87 30.23
C SER A 111 8.28 -4.44 30.77
N LEU A 112 8.41 -3.16 31.09
CA LEU A 112 9.58 -2.63 31.78
C LEU A 112 9.39 -2.85 33.28
N THR A 113 9.84 -4.00 33.78
CA THR A 113 10.02 -4.25 35.23
C THR A 113 11.45 -4.00 35.65
#